data_AF-A0A958D5J9-F1
#
_entry.id   AF-A0A958D5J9-F1
#
_cell.length_a   1.000
_cell.length_b   1.000
_cell.length_c   1.000
_cell.angle_alpha   90.00
_cell.angle_beta   90.00
_cell.angle_gamma   90.00
#
_symmetry.space_group_name_H-M   'P 1'
#
loop_
_entity.id
_entity.type
_entity.pdbx_description
1 polymer ?
#
loop_
_entity_poly.entity_id
_entity_poly.type
_entity_poly.pdbx_seq_one_letter_code
_entity_poly.pdbx_strand_id
1 'polypeptide(L)'
;LFRRVEAGWAPERQYPPMADLTAPERLFIDFGSHDELLERITKARKAAGFDNPQAWKALQGQGIFRGSGAKPGKIAFLFPGQGSQYVNMGRLLAGKESVVAQVFKDADAVMTPILGKPLTSFIFVDSTDPDAMQRAEMALMQTAITQPAMLTMDTALYKLLAEYGFAPDMVM
;
A
#
# COMPACT_ATOMS: atom_id res chain seq x y z
N LEU A 1 -1.79 24.77 11.28
CA LEU A 1 -1.56 23.31 11.46
C LEU A 1 -0.54 23.03 12.56
N PHE A 2 0.73 23.41 12.40
CA PHE A 2 1.82 23.13 13.36
C PHE A 2 1.46 23.37 14.84
N ARG A 3 0.99 24.56 15.20
CA ARG A 3 0.62 24.89 16.60
C ARG A 3 -0.47 23.98 17.17
N ARG A 4 -1.36 23.44 16.33
CA ARG A 4 -2.40 22.49 16.78
C ARG A 4 -1.75 21.15 17.11
N VAL A 5 -0.88 20.67 16.23
CA VAL A 5 -0.12 19.43 16.47
C VAL A 5 0.73 19.57 17.72
N GLU A 6 1.46 20.67 17.88
CA GLU A 6 2.24 20.98 19.09
C GLU A 6 1.38 20.97 20.38
N ALA A 7 0.10 21.30 20.28
CA ALA A 7 -0.86 21.27 21.38
C ALA A 7 -1.54 19.91 21.60
N GLY A 8 -1.06 18.82 20.98
CA GLY A 8 -1.59 17.47 21.18
C GLY A 8 -2.59 16.99 20.13
N TRP A 9 -2.89 17.78 19.09
CA TRP A 9 -3.88 17.42 18.08
C TRP A 9 -3.29 16.55 16.96
N ALA A 10 -4.02 15.52 16.52
CA ALA A 10 -3.74 14.77 15.30
C ALA A 10 -4.97 14.79 14.37
N PRO A 11 -4.77 14.78 13.03
CA PRO A 11 -5.89 14.74 12.10
C PRO A 11 -6.60 13.38 12.15
N GLU A 12 -7.91 13.40 11.88
CA GLU A 12 -8.70 12.19 11.70
C GLU A 12 -8.29 11.47 10.40
N ARG A 13 -8.47 10.14 10.38
CA ARG A 13 -8.26 9.34 9.18
C ARG A 13 -9.45 9.50 8.23
N GLN A 14 -9.39 10.53 7.41
CA GLN A 14 -10.38 10.81 6.37
C GLN A 14 -9.69 11.24 5.08
N TYR A 15 -10.42 11.15 3.97
CA TYR A 15 -9.93 11.64 2.70
C TYR A 15 -9.63 13.14 2.76
N PRO A 16 -8.52 13.60 2.17
CA PRO A 16 -8.26 15.02 2.07
C PRO A 16 -9.34 15.68 1.20
N PRO A 17 -9.76 16.92 1.54
CA PRO A 17 -10.69 17.65 0.70
C PRO A 17 -10.08 17.93 -0.67
N MET A 18 -10.92 18.04 -1.71
CA MET A 18 -10.47 18.31 -3.09
C MET A 18 -9.60 19.57 -3.20
N ALA A 19 -9.86 20.59 -2.38
CA ALA A 19 -9.05 21.80 -2.33
C ALA A 19 -7.58 21.52 -2.02
N ASP A 20 -7.30 20.64 -1.06
CA ASP A 20 -5.94 20.24 -0.69
C ASP A 20 -5.27 19.46 -1.83
N LEU A 21 -6.01 18.58 -2.50
CA LEU A 21 -5.50 17.79 -3.63
C LEU A 21 -5.13 18.65 -4.84
N THR A 22 -5.81 19.78 -5.03
CA THR A 22 -5.58 20.74 -6.13
C THR A 22 -4.64 21.90 -5.76
N ALA A 23 -4.16 21.96 -4.50
CA ALA A 23 -3.29 23.03 -4.07
C ALA A 23 -1.97 23.05 -4.88
N PRO A 24 -1.42 24.24 -5.20
CA PRO A 24 -0.14 24.35 -5.92
C PRO A 24 1.03 23.67 -5.21
N GLU A 25 0.97 23.62 -3.89
CA GLU A 25 1.93 23.00 -2.99
C GLU A 25 1.18 22.09 -2.02
N ARG A 26 1.65 20.84 -1.90
CA ARG A 26 1.01 19.79 -1.12
C ARG A 26 2.05 19.11 -0.24
N LEU A 27 1.69 18.90 1.02
CA LEU A 27 2.50 18.20 2.00
C LEU A 27 1.72 16.97 2.49
N PHE A 28 2.27 15.80 2.26
CA PHE A 28 1.77 14.54 2.82
C PHE A 28 2.77 14.05 3.86
N ILE A 29 2.27 13.72 5.05
CA ILE A 29 3.06 13.16 6.14
C ILE A 29 2.36 11.86 6.52
N ASP A 30 3.03 10.74 6.30
CA ASP A 30 2.65 9.47 6.90
C ASP A 30 2.98 9.52 8.40
N PHE A 31 2.18 8.91 9.26
CA PHE A 31 2.45 8.81 10.70
C PHE A 31 1.56 7.74 11.35
N GLY A 32 2.12 7.00 12.31
CA GLY A 32 1.42 6.04 13.16
C GLY A 32 1.03 6.59 14.53
N SER A 33 1.68 7.66 15.00
CA SER A 33 1.43 8.27 16.30
C SER A 33 1.48 9.81 16.27
N HIS A 34 1.00 10.44 17.34
CA HIS A 34 1.10 11.88 17.50
C HIS A 34 2.57 12.35 17.55
N ASP A 35 3.43 11.66 18.29
CA ASP A 35 4.85 12.02 18.41
C ASP A 35 5.56 11.97 17.05
N GLU A 36 5.26 10.94 16.26
CA GLU A 36 5.78 10.80 14.89
C GLU A 36 5.29 11.92 13.98
N LEU A 37 4.02 12.31 14.08
CA LEU A 37 3.48 13.47 13.36
C LEU A 37 4.19 14.77 13.77
N LEU A 38 4.39 14.99 15.08
CA LEU A 38 5.06 16.18 15.61
C LEU A 38 6.52 16.27 15.15
N GLU A 39 7.24 15.16 15.18
CA GLU A 39 8.61 15.07 14.68
C GLU A 39 8.65 15.41 13.17
N ARG A 40 7.80 14.76 12.38
CA ARG A 40 7.80 14.89 10.92
C ARG A 40 7.37 16.27 10.45
N ILE A 41 6.34 16.87 11.07
CA ILE A 41 5.91 18.23 10.73
C ILE A 41 6.95 19.28 11.13
N THR A 42 7.71 19.05 12.22
CA THR A 42 8.84 19.90 12.61
C THR A 42 9.95 19.86 11.56
N LYS A 43 10.31 18.66 11.08
CA LYS A 43 11.29 18.48 9.99
C LYS A 43 10.82 19.15 8.70
N ALA A 44 9.57 18.96 8.31
CA ALA A 44 8.98 19.60 7.13
C ALA A 44 9.00 21.13 7.24
N ARG A 45 8.65 21.69 8.40
CA ARG A 45 8.71 23.14 8.66
C ARG A 45 10.13 23.68 8.55
N LYS A 46 11.12 22.96 9.10
CA LYS A 46 12.54 23.33 8.97
C LYS A 46 12.96 23.33 7.50
N ALA A 47 12.64 22.28 6.74
CA ALA A 47 12.98 22.18 5.31
C ALA A 47 12.33 23.28 4.46
N ALA A 48 11.09 23.67 4.79
CA ALA A 48 10.40 24.78 4.12
C ALA A 48 11.08 26.15 4.33
N GLY A 49 11.83 26.33 5.42
CA GLY A 49 12.52 27.59 5.72
C GLY A 49 13.80 27.85 4.92
N PHE A 50 14.34 26.85 4.21
CA PHE A 50 15.62 26.94 3.50
C PHE A 50 15.54 26.65 1.99
N ASP A 51 14.32 26.46 1.45
CA ASP A 51 14.02 26.06 0.05
C ASP A 51 15.09 25.18 -0.62
N ASN A 52 15.42 24.06 0.04
CA ASN A 52 16.45 23.12 -0.43
C ASN A 52 15.81 21.84 -1.00
N PRO A 53 15.86 21.59 -2.32
CA PRO A 53 15.30 20.38 -2.93
C PRO A 53 15.91 19.07 -2.41
N GLN A 54 17.20 19.06 -2.05
CA GLN A 54 17.87 17.87 -1.52
C GLN A 54 17.37 17.51 -0.13
N ALA A 55 17.04 18.53 0.69
CA ALA A 55 16.43 18.32 1.99
C ALA A 55 15.07 17.61 1.83
N TRP A 56 14.23 18.06 0.89
CA TRP A 56 12.93 17.43 0.63
C TRP A 56 13.07 15.98 0.14
N LYS A 57 14.05 15.69 -0.73
CA LYS A 57 14.31 14.32 -1.18
C LYS A 57 14.71 13.40 -0.03
N ALA A 58 15.55 13.88 0.90
CA ALA A 58 15.95 13.09 2.07
C ALA A 58 14.79 12.81 3.05
N LEU A 59 13.79 13.69 3.07
CA LEU A 59 12.60 13.53 3.93
C LEU A 59 11.59 12.50 3.39
N GLN A 60 11.64 12.14 2.10
CA GLN A 60 10.75 11.11 1.51
C GLN A 60 10.93 9.74 2.19
N GLY A 61 12.18 9.35 2.47
CA GLY A 61 12.48 8.11 3.21
C GLY A 61 12.02 8.14 4.67
N GLN A 62 11.54 9.28 5.17
CA GLN A 62 10.99 9.47 6.51
C GLN A 62 9.47 9.69 6.49
N GLY A 63 8.80 9.36 5.38
CA GLY A 63 7.35 9.49 5.25
C GLY A 63 6.86 10.92 5.05
N ILE A 64 7.72 11.87 4.63
CA ILE A 64 7.36 13.26 4.38
C ILE A 64 7.54 13.56 2.89
N PHE A 65 6.43 13.90 2.24
CA PHE A 65 6.37 14.09 0.79
C PHE A 65 5.87 15.50 0.49
N ARG A 66 6.66 16.25 -0.29
CA ARG A 66 6.25 17.53 -0.86
C ARG A 66 5.99 17.33 -2.35
N GLY A 67 4.82 17.74 -2.81
CA GLY A 67 4.45 17.77 -4.21
C GLY A 67 4.08 19.18 -4.65
N SER A 68 4.55 19.60 -5.82
CA SER A 68 4.23 20.89 -6.42
C SER A 68 3.93 20.75 -7.91
N GLY A 69 3.26 21.76 -8.48
CA GLY A 69 2.97 21.81 -9.92
C GLY A 69 1.65 21.15 -10.34
N ALA A 70 1.46 21.05 -11.67
CA ALA A 70 0.23 20.55 -12.28
C ALA A 70 -0.09 19.10 -11.88
N LYS A 71 -1.32 18.65 -12.17
CA LYS A 71 -1.73 17.25 -11.98
C LYS A 71 -0.70 16.34 -12.67
N PRO A 72 -0.26 15.24 -12.03
CA PRO A 72 0.62 14.28 -12.67
C PRO A 72 0.02 13.80 -14.00
N GLY A 73 0.90 13.44 -14.94
CA GLY A 73 0.53 12.93 -16.25
C GLY A 73 -0.18 11.58 -16.19
N LYS A 74 -0.18 10.86 -17.32
CA LYS A 74 -0.79 9.54 -17.41
C LYS A 74 -0.18 8.55 -16.41
N ILE A 75 -0.99 7.65 -15.88
CA ILE A 75 -0.60 6.64 -14.89
C ILE A 75 -0.53 5.26 -15.58
N ALA A 76 0.58 4.54 -15.42
CA ALA A 76 0.69 3.15 -15.82
C ALA A 76 0.69 2.25 -14.59
N PHE A 77 -0.11 1.19 -14.60
CA PHE A 77 -0.02 0.11 -13.62
C PHE A 77 0.83 -1.02 -14.19
N LEU A 78 1.80 -1.48 -13.41
CA LEU A 78 2.70 -2.57 -13.76
C LEU A 78 2.37 -3.78 -12.89
N PHE A 79 2.06 -4.90 -13.54
CA PHE A 79 1.70 -6.16 -12.92
C PHE A 79 2.86 -7.16 -13.08
N PRO A 80 3.73 -7.27 -12.06
CA PRO A 80 4.89 -8.14 -12.16
C PRO A 80 4.47 -9.61 -12.22
N GLY A 81 5.22 -10.42 -12.97
CA GLY A 81 5.08 -11.86 -12.93
C GLY A 81 5.63 -12.48 -11.64
N GLN A 82 5.98 -13.77 -11.72
CA GLN A 82 6.63 -14.48 -10.62
C GLN A 82 7.98 -13.83 -10.24
N GLY A 83 8.24 -13.71 -8.95
CA GLY A 83 9.49 -13.18 -8.38
C GLY A 83 9.29 -12.33 -7.12
N SER A 84 8.10 -11.74 -6.95
CA SER A 84 7.75 -10.87 -5.82
C SER A 84 6.81 -11.51 -4.80
N GLN A 85 6.46 -12.78 -4.97
CA GLN A 85 5.62 -13.51 -4.01
C GLN A 85 6.34 -13.69 -2.66
N TYR A 86 5.57 -13.63 -1.57
CA TYR A 86 6.02 -13.99 -0.24
C TYR A 86 4.85 -14.52 0.59
N VAL A 87 5.16 -15.34 1.61
CA VAL A 87 4.14 -15.90 2.50
C VAL A 87 3.42 -14.78 3.24
N ASN A 88 2.10 -14.91 3.39
CA ASN A 88 1.21 -13.94 3.99
C ASN A 88 1.09 -12.59 3.24
N MET A 89 1.54 -12.49 1.99
CA MET A 89 1.29 -11.32 1.15
C MET A 89 -0.20 -11.01 1.05
N GLY A 90 -0.59 -9.74 1.22
CA GLY A 90 -1.99 -9.34 1.15
C GLY A 90 -2.86 -9.67 2.38
N ARG A 91 -2.38 -10.45 3.37
CA ARG A 91 -3.16 -10.82 4.56
C ARG A 91 -3.67 -9.60 5.33
N LEU A 92 -2.79 -8.63 5.59
CA LEU A 92 -3.14 -7.43 6.33
C LEU A 92 -4.20 -6.59 5.59
N LEU A 93 -4.07 -6.50 4.26
CA LEU A 93 -5.03 -5.79 3.43
C LEU A 93 -6.37 -6.51 3.39
N ALA A 94 -6.39 -7.83 3.22
CA ALA A 94 -7.63 -8.61 3.28
C ALA A 94 -8.35 -8.48 4.63
N GLY A 95 -7.62 -8.30 5.73
CA GLY A 95 -8.21 -8.04 7.05
C GLY A 95 -8.79 -6.62 7.23
N LYS A 96 -8.42 -5.67 6.38
CA LYS A 96 -8.81 -4.24 6.51
C LYS A 96 -9.73 -3.76 5.39
N GLU A 97 -9.59 -4.33 4.20
CA GLU A 97 -10.20 -3.86 2.97
C GLU A 97 -11.09 -4.95 2.38
N SER A 98 -12.39 -4.72 2.41
CA SER A 98 -13.40 -5.71 1.99
C SER A 98 -13.25 -6.13 0.52
N VAL A 99 -12.85 -5.19 -0.35
CA VAL A 99 -12.58 -5.45 -1.78
C VAL A 99 -11.42 -6.43 -1.97
N VAL A 100 -10.38 -6.34 -1.15
CA VAL A 100 -9.23 -7.25 -1.17
C VAL A 100 -9.67 -8.63 -0.69
N ALA A 101 -10.40 -8.71 0.42
CA ALA A 101 -10.94 -9.97 0.94
C ALA A 101 -11.81 -10.70 -0.09
N GLN A 102 -12.65 -9.94 -0.81
CA GLN A 102 -13.52 -10.50 -1.84
C GLN A 102 -12.71 -11.09 -3.01
N VAL A 103 -11.63 -10.43 -3.45
CA VAL A 103 -10.77 -10.96 -4.52
C VAL A 103 -10.10 -12.27 -4.12
N PHE A 104 -9.61 -12.39 -2.88
CA PHE A 104 -9.05 -13.66 -2.39
C PHE A 104 -10.12 -14.77 -2.31
N LYS A 105 -11.35 -14.43 -1.91
CA LYS A 105 -12.48 -15.37 -1.90
C LYS A 105 -12.85 -15.83 -3.31
N ASP A 106 -12.87 -14.92 -4.28
CA ASP A 106 -13.12 -15.24 -5.69
C ASP A 106 -12.03 -16.19 -6.23
N ALA A 107 -10.77 -15.90 -5.92
CA ALA A 107 -9.64 -16.75 -6.29
C ALA A 107 -9.73 -18.14 -5.66
N ASP A 108 -10.11 -18.23 -4.38
CA ASP A 108 -10.34 -19.52 -3.70
C ASP A 108 -11.43 -20.34 -4.39
N ALA A 109 -12.56 -19.70 -4.75
CA ALA A 109 -13.66 -20.37 -5.44
C ALA A 109 -13.24 -20.93 -6.81
N VAL A 110 -12.43 -20.19 -7.57
CA VAL A 110 -11.93 -20.61 -8.89
C VAL A 110 -10.86 -21.70 -8.77
N MET A 111 -9.96 -21.57 -7.79
CA MET A 111 -8.77 -22.44 -7.70
C MET A 111 -8.99 -23.72 -6.90
N THR A 112 -9.97 -23.77 -6.00
CA THR A 112 -10.22 -24.96 -5.16
C THR A 112 -10.47 -26.23 -5.98
N PRO A 113 -11.28 -26.24 -7.06
CA PRO A 113 -11.45 -27.43 -7.89
C PRO A 113 -10.17 -27.91 -8.58
N ILE A 114 -9.18 -27.03 -8.77
CA ILE A 114 -7.92 -27.30 -9.47
C ILE A 114 -6.85 -27.78 -8.47
N LEU A 115 -6.77 -27.13 -7.30
CA LEU A 115 -5.73 -27.37 -6.29
C LEU A 115 -6.17 -28.36 -5.19
N GLY A 116 -7.46 -28.73 -5.16
CA GLY A 116 -8.04 -29.59 -4.13
C GLY A 116 -8.32 -28.89 -2.79
N LYS A 117 -7.89 -27.63 -2.63
CA LYS A 117 -8.14 -26.78 -1.47
C LYS A 117 -7.99 -25.30 -1.84
N PRO A 118 -8.45 -24.35 -1.00
CA PRO A 118 -8.36 -22.92 -1.28
C PRO A 118 -6.92 -22.44 -1.58
N LEU A 119 -6.78 -21.53 -2.54
CA LEU A 119 -5.50 -20.90 -2.89
C LEU A 119 -4.89 -20.19 -1.67
N THR A 120 -5.72 -19.52 -0.89
CA THR A 120 -5.32 -18.85 0.35
C THR A 120 -4.69 -19.80 1.36
N SER A 121 -5.00 -21.10 1.34
CA SER A 121 -4.36 -22.07 2.24
C SER A 121 -2.86 -22.28 1.97
N PHE A 122 -2.36 -21.82 0.81
CA PHE A 122 -0.93 -21.81 0.46
C PHE A 122 -0.25 -20.45 0.71
N ILE A 123 -1.03 -19.39 0.93
CA ILE A 123 -0.54 -18.01 1.11
C ILE A 123 -0.64 -17.60 2.58
N PHE A 124 -1.78 -17.90 3.21
CA PHE A 124 -2.18 -17.48 4.54
C PHE A 124 -1.94 -18.60 5.54
N VAL A 125 -0.76 -18.62 6.14
CA VAL A 125 -0.40 -19.51 7.26
C VAL A 125 -0.14 -18.76 8.56
N ASP A 126 -0.12 -19.48 9.68
CA ASP A 126 0.28 -18.94 10.98
C ASP A 126 1.77 -18.57 10.95
N SER A 127 2.06 -17.28 11.13
CA SER A 127 3.44 -16.77 11.15
C SER A 127 4.24 -17.24 12.37
N THR A 128 3.58 -17.80 13.39
CA THR A 128 4.24 -18.33 14.59
C THR A 128 4.62 -19.80 14.47
N ASP A 129 4.19 -20.48 13.40
CA ASP A 129 4.55 -21.86 13.07
C ASP A 129 5.64 -21.87 11.96
N PRO A 130 6.92 -22.14 12.31
CA PRO A 130 8.01 -22.16 11.33
C PRO A 130 7.83 -23.23 10.25
N ASP A 131 7.24 -24.38 10.58
CA ASP A 131 7.05 -25.46 9.62
C ASP A 131 5.95 -25.08 8.62
N ALA A 132 4.90 -24.38 9.06
CA ALA A 132 3.87 -23.86 8.17
C ALA A 132 4.42 -22.77 7.24
N MET A 133 5.26 -21.87 7.77
CA MET A 133 5.95 -20.85 6.96
C MET A 133 6.82 -21.51 5.88
N GLN A 134 7.65 -22.48 6.24
CA GLN A 134 8.51 -23.17 5.29
C GLN A 134 7.71 -23.92 4.21
N ARG A 135 6.64 -24.63 4.59
CA ARG A 135 5.76 -25.30 3.61
C ARG A 135 5.10 -24.31 2.65
N ALA A 136 4.66 -23.16 3.15
CA ALA A 136 4.05 -22.11 2.32
C ALA A 136 5.07 -21.48 1.37
N GLU A 137 6.31 -21.23 1.83
CA GLU A 137 7.40 -20.75 0.97
C GLU A 137 7.66 -21.72 -0.18
N MET A 138 7.80 -23.02 0.12
CA MET A 138 8.00 -24.06 -0.89
C MET A 138 6.81 -24.17 -1.86
N ALA A 139 5.57 -24.05 -1.34
CA ALA A 139 4.38 -24.06 -2.17
C ALA A 139 4.33 -22.85 -3.13
N LEU A 140 4.72 -21.66 -2.65
CA LEU A 140 4.83 -20.44 -3.45
C LEU A 140 6.01 -20.42 -4.42
N MET A 141 6.78 -21.51 -4.53
CA MET A 141 7.71 -21.74 -5.63
C MET A 141 7.10 -22.57 -6.77
N GLN A 142 5.97 -23.25 -6.52
CA GLN A 142 5.29 -24.04 -7.53
C GLN A 142 4.49 -23.14 -8.45
N THR A 143 4.84 -23.07 -9.74
CA THR A 143 4.19 -22.20 -10.73
C THR A 143 2.66 -22.28 -10.70
N ALA A 144 2.10 -23.48 -10.51
CA ALA A 144 0.66 -23.73 -10.41
C ALA A 144 -0.04 -23.03 -9.23
N ILE A 145 0.72 -22.62 -8.20
CA ILE A 145 0.25 -21.85 -7.04
C ILE A 145 0.72 -20.40 -7.16
N THR A 146 1.99 -20.17 -7.52
CA THR A 146 2.59 -18.83 -7.56
C THR A 146 1.91 -17.92 -8.56
N GLN A 147 1.63 -18.38 -9.78
CA GLN A 147 0.99 -17.55 -10.80
C GLN A 147 -0.43 -17.10 -10.40
N PRO A 148 -1.35 -17.98 -9.96
CA PRO A 148 -2.65 -17.54 -9.49
C PRO A 148 -2.56 -16.70 -8.22
N ALA A 149 -1.60 -16.97 -7.32
CA ALA A 149 -1.40 -16.14 -6.13
C ALA A 149 -0.98 -14.70 -6.49
N MET A 150 -0.04 -14.53 -7.43
CA MET A 150 0.38 -13.23 -7.92
C MET A 150 -0.77 -12.50 -8.62
N LEU A 151 -1.49 -13.17 -9.52
CA LEU A 151 -2.66 -12.60 -10.19
C LEU A 151 -3.74 -12.15 -9.18
N THR A 152 -3.95 -12.92 -8.12
CA THR A 152 -4.90 -12.59 -7.04
C THR A 152 -4.48 -11.32 -6.33
N MET A 153 -3.21 -11.21 -5.95
CA MET A 153 -2.66 -10.02 -5.27
C MET A 153 -2.74 -8.78 -6.18
N ASP A 154 -2.35 -8.92 -7.44
CA ASP A 154 -2.38 -7.86 -8.45
C ASP A 154 -3.81 -7.36 -8.69
N THR A 155 -4.75 -8.28 -8.84
CA THR A 155 -6.18 -7.96 -8.98
C THR A 155 -6.71 -7.27 -7.73
N ALA A 156 -6.29 -7.70 -6.55
CA ALA A 156 -6.72 -7.10 -5.29
C ALA A 156 -6.21 -5.67 -5.14
N LEU A 157 -4.94 -5.41 -5.47
CA LEU A 157 -4.37 -4.05 -5.47
C LEU A 157 -5.01 -3.17 -6.55
N TYR A 158 -5.26 -3.71 -7.75
CA TYR A 158 -5.96 -2.99 -8.81
C TYR A 158 -7.34 -2.53 -8.37
N LYS A 159 -8.15 -3.43 -7.80
CA LYS A 159 -9.49 -3.08 -7.31
C LYS A 159 -9.45 -2.13 -6.11
N LEU A 160 -8.50 -2.33 -5.20
CA LEU A 160 -8.31 -1.42 -4.07
C LEU A 160 -8.02 0.00 -4.57
N LEU A 161 -7.03 0.16 -5.45
CA LEU A 161 -6.70 1.47 -6.03
C LEU A 161 -7.91 2.15 -6.71
N ALA A 162 -8.77 1.37 -7.36
CA ALA A 162 -10.01 1.89 -7.96
C ALA A 162 -11.01 2.43 -6.93
N GLU A 163 -11.14 1.82 -5.75
CA GLU A 163 -11.98 2.36 -4.66
C GLU A 163 -11.47 3.72 -4.15
N TYR A 164 -10.15 3.91 -4.20
CA TYR A 164 -9.50 5.19 -3.88
C TYR A 164 -9.49 6.19 -5.05
N GLY A 165 -10.18 5.88 -6.16
CA GLY A 165 -10.34 6.77 -7.31
C GLY A 165 -9.15 6.78 -8.29
N PHE A 166 -8.22 5.83 -8.18
CA PHE A 166 -7.12 5.68 -9.13
C PHE A 166 -7.52 4.75 -10.27
N ALA A 167 -7.25 5.19 -11.51
CA ALA A 167 -7.41 4.38 -12.70
C ALA A 167 -6.14 4.49 -13.56
N PRO A 168 -5.66 3.38 -14.15
CA PRO A 168 -4.54 3.43 -15.08
C PRO A 168 -4.98 3.94 -16.46
N ASP A 169 -4.12 4.72 -17.10
CA ASP A 169 -4.17 5.01 -18.54
C ASP A 169 -3.53 3.90 -19.39
N MET A 170 -2.71 3.06 -18.77
CA MET A 170 -2.02 1.92 -19.38
C MET A 170 -1.81 0.82 -18.34
N VAL A 171 -1.91 -0.44 -18.77
CA VAL A 171 -1.51 -1.61 -17.98
C VAL A 171 -0.38 -2.35 -18.70
N MET A 172 0.57 -2.91 -17.95
CA MET A 172 1.69 -3.70 -18.45
C MET A 172 1.97 -4.88 -17.54
#